data_AF-A0A522PVH1-F1
#
_entry.id   AF-A0A522PVH1-F1
#
_cell.length_a   1.000
_cell.length_b   1.000
_cell.length_c   1.000
_cell.angle_alpha   90.00
_cell.angle_beta   90.00
_cell.angle_gamma   90.00
#
_symmetry.space_group_name_H-M   'P 1'
#
loop_
_entity.id
_entity.type
_entity.pdbx_description
1 polymer ?
#
loop_
_entity_poly.entity_id
_entity_poly.type
_entity_poly.pdbx_seq_one_letter_code
_entity_poly.pdbx_strand_id
1 'polypeptide(L)'
;MTRKTSRKKTWSSGQEWDGFHPTAYSLSRAWELPIERLVKDSSGEVEAEIRTPTSIGEAFKLFNWGRDEHDQPIQVGKPIGKIKSTFGRGREYVLTVESPSGQERFCGSGFSVELLEALLRLGKASVNPFEASLFFYDSDSSTHDPADKYDFFVVRDDRIVQEAVRFSDSRHSGFDPSIFSAPDEDDPFSIRENAKFEAWLSYWYRKFYTETRTGQLMVFRPDEPPLYFYPDGRWRWGSISAVARLEQKLRNVSYLLVALVVIALLSLIHWWH
;
A
#
# COMPACT_ATOMS: atom_id res chain seq x y z
N MET A 1 11.00 -29.94 7.69
CA MET A 1 12.17 -30.10 6.82
C MET A 1 12.26 -28.86 5.93
N THR A 2 12.88 -27.80 6.44
CA THR A 2 12.94 -26.49 5.79
C THR A 2 14.07 -26.52 4.77
N ARG A 3 13.71 -26.52 3.48
CA ARG A 3 14.66 -26.47 2.37
C ARG A 3 15.35 -25.10 2.44
N LYS A 4 16.61 -25.07 2.90
CA LYS A 4 17.49 -23.90 2.74
C LYS A 4 17.71 -23.71 1.23
N THR A 5 16.90 -22.89 0.59
CA THR A 5 17.18 -22.37 -0.74
C THR A 5 18.38 -21.44 -0.64
N SER A 6 19.44 -21.73 -1.41
CA SER A 6 20.62 -20.87 -1.47
C SER A 6 20.21 -19.47 -1.89
N ARG A 7 20.50 -18.47 -1.05
CA ARG A 7 20.20 -17.06 -1.25
C ARG A 7 20.80 -16.58 -2.57
N LYS A 8 19.96 -16.10 -3.49
CA LYS A 8 20.43 -15.36 -4.67
C LYS A 8 20.76 -13.94 -4.21
N LYS A 9 21.98 -13.50 -4.51
CA LYS A 9 22.36 -12.09 -4.35
C LYS A 9 21.48 -11.24 -5.27
N THR A 10 20.98 -10.12 -4.75
CA THR A 10 20.40 -9.05 -5.58
C THR A 10 21.41 -8.63 -6.63
N TRP A 11 20.91 -8.34 -7.83
CA TRP A 11 21.80 -8.02 -8.94
C TRP A 11 22.29 -6.57 -8.92
N SER A 12 21.63 -5.70 -8.17
CA SER A 12 21.65 -4.26 -8.41
C SER A 12 22.22 -3.37 -7.30
N SER A 13 22.56 -3.89 -6.11
CA SER A 13 23.04 -3.01 -5.03
C SER A 13 24.33 -3.42 -4.32
N GLY A 14 24.98 -4.55 -4.66
CA GLY A 14 26.22 -4.99 -3.99
C GLY A 14 26.08 -5.25 -2.48
N GLN A 15 24.90 -5.01 -1.92
CA GLN A 15 24.53 -5.18 -0.53
C GLN A 15 23.92 -6.57 -0.37
N GLU A 16 24.29 -7.27 0.69
CA GLU A 16 23.64 -8.52 1.04
C GLU A 16 22.21 -8.20 1.49
N TRP A 17 21.22 -8.66 0.70
CA TRP A 17 19.82 -8.50 0.99
C TRP A 17 19.15 -9.88 1.02
N ASP A 18 18.41 -10.14 2.08
CA ASP A 18 17.80 -11.44 2.36
C ASP A 18 16.38 -11.58 1.78
N GLY A 19 15.94 -10.61 0.98
CA GLY A 19 14.60 -10.53 0.44
C GLY A 19 13.63 -9.73 1.31
N PHE A 20 12.38 -9.65 0.88
CA PHE A 20 11.31 -9.10 1.71
C PHE A 20 10.75 -10.15 2.68
N HIS A 21 10.35 -9.68 3.85
CA HIS A 21 9.61 -10.44 4.84
C HIS A 21 8.11 -10.10 4.75
N PRO A 22 7.19 -10.96 5.21
CA PRO A 22 5.75 -10.70 5.23
C PRO A 22 5.36 -9.60 6.25
N THR A 23 5.84 -8.38 6.05
CA THR A 23 5.63 -7.22 6.93
C THR A 23 5.29 -5.97 6.11
N ALA A 24 4.98 -4.90 6.82
CA ALA A 24 4.76 -3.58 6.25
C ALA A 24 6.08 -2.89 5.93
N TYR A 25 6.13 -2.21 4.80
CA TYR A 25 7.24 -1.38 4.36
C TYR A 25 6.74 0.04 4.06
N SER A 26 7.60 1.02 4.30
CA SER A 26 7.41 2.40 3.86
C SER A 26 8.43 2.77 2.79
N LEU A 27 8.08 3.73 1.93
CA LEU A 27 8.92 4.22 0.83
C LEU A 27 9.66 5.51 1.22
N SER A 28 10.23 5.53 2.42
CA SER A 28 10.76 6.74 3.07
C SER A 28 11.87 7.45 2.28
N ARG A 29 12.60 6.73 1.41
CA ARG A 29 13.71 7.27 0.59
C ARG A 29 13.46 7.25 -0.92
N ALA A 30 12.28 6.78 -1.34
CA ALA A 30 11.92 6.67 -2.76
C ALA A 30 12.03 8.00 -3.54
N TRP A 31 11.70 9.11 -2.89
CA TRP A 31 11.76 10.48 -3.41
C TRP A 31 13.16 10.93 -3.87
N GLU A 32 14.22 10.32 -3.35
CA GLU A 32 15.62 10.66 -3.67
C GLU A 32 16.11 9.95 -4.95
N LEU A 33 15.39 8.93 -5.43
CA LEU A 33 15.87 8.12 -6.55
C LEU A 33 15.96 8.94 -7.83
N PRO A 34 17.09 8.81 -8.57
CA PRO A 34 17.33 9.59 -9.78
C PRO A 34 16.48 9.06 -10.94
N ILE A 35 15.97 10.01 -11.72
CA ILE A 35 15.33 9.80 -13.02
C ILE A 35 15.66 11.00 -13.92
N GLU A 36 15.28 10.95 -15.19
CA GLU A 36 15.47 12.02 -16.15
C GLU A 36 14.12 12.43 -16.71
N ARG A 37 13.88 13.74 -16.84
CA ARG A 37 12.72 14.27 -17.58
C ARG A 37 13.11 14.50 -19.03
N LEU A 38 12.24 14.06 -19.94
CA LEU A 38 12.40 14.21 -21.37
C LEU A 38 11.62 15.44 -21.85
N VAL A 39 12.33 16.45 -22.32
CA VAL A 39 11.77 17.71 -22.83
C VAL A 39 12.00 17.78 -24.34
N LYS A 40 10.95 18.09 -25.11
CA LYS A 40 11.11 18.33 -26.55
C LYS A 40 11.85 19.65 -26.76
N ASP A 41 12.92 19.63 -27.55
CA ASP A 41 13.57 20.87 -27.97
C ASP A 41 12.65 21.66 -28.92
N SER A 42 12.45 22.93 -28.62
CA SER A 42 11.66 23.87 -29.42
C SER A 42 12.38 24.35 -30.69
N SER A 43 13.62 23.91 -30.93
CA SER A 43 14.52 24.43 -31.97
C SER A 43 14.27 23.93 -33.41
N GLY A 44 13.26 23.08 -33.66
CA GLY A 44 12.67 22.89 -34.99
C GLY A 44 13.44 22.01 -36.00
N GLU A 45 14.63 21.51 -35.70
CA GLU A 45 15.32 20.54 -36.57
C GLU A 45 15.70 19.26 -35.83
N VAL A 46 14.98 18.18 -36.19
CA VAL A 46 15.03 16.83 -35.59
C VAL A 46 14.55 16.83 -34.13
N GLU A 47 13.58 15.98 -33.77
CA GLU A 47 13.07 15.84 -32.39
C GLU A 47 14.18 15.32 -31.45
N ALA A 48 15.15 16.16 -31.10
CA ALA A 48 16.11 15.89 -30.06
C ALA A 48 15.39 16.08 -28.71
N GLU A 49 15.28 14.99 -27.96
CA GLU A 49 14.79 15.05 -26.59
C GLU A 49 15.94 15.47 -25.67
N ILE A 50 15.78 16.61 -25.01
CA ILE A 50 16.71 17.06 -23.97
C ILE A 50 16.40 16.27 -22.71
N ARG A 51 17.41 15.58 -22.19
CA ARG A 51 17.34 14.85 -20.92
C ARG A 51 17.76 15.78 -19.79
N THR A 52 16.84 16.06 -18.88
CA THR A 52 17.11 16.88 -17.69
C THR A 52 17.12 15.98 -16.46
N PRO A 53 18.24 15.87 -15.72
CA PRO A 53 18.28 15.14 -14.47
C PRO A 53 17.24 15.67 -13.46
N THR A 54 16.58 14.77 -12.76
CA THR A 54 15.58 15.07 -11.72
C THR A 54 15.47 13.88 -10.76
N SER A 55 14.51 13.92 -9.84
CA SER A 55 14.24 12.82 -8.90
C SER A 55 12.79 12.37 -8.96
N ILE A 56 12.51 11.18 -8.43
CA ILE A 56 11.13 10.71 -8.27
C ILE A 56 10.29 11.73 -7.50
N GLY A 57 10.84 12.33 -6.44
CA GLY A 57 10.14 13.33 -5.64
C GLY A 57 9.76 14.58 -6.45
N GLU A 58 10.68 15.09 -7.27
CA GLU A 58 10.43 16.25 -8.14
C GLU A 58 9.44 15.93 -9.26
N ALA A 59 9.58 14.78 -9.92
CA ALA A 59 8.65 14.34 -10.94
C ALA A 59 7.25 14.12 -10.37
N PHE A 60 7.15 13.49 -9.19
CA PHE A 60 5.89 13.31 -8.50
C PHE A 60 5.24 14.66 -8.19
N LYS A 61 6.01 15.64 -7.68
CA LYS A 61 5.56 17.02 -7.38
C LYS A 61 4.93 17.74 -8.58
N LEU A 62 5.34 17.47 -9.81
CA LEU A 62 4.70 18.06 -11.01
C LEU A 62 3.21 17.71 -11.14
N PHE A 63 2.83 16.56 -10.60
CA PHE A 63 1.46 16.08 -10.56
C PHE A 63 0.88 16.16 -9.14
N ASN A 64 1.68 16.63 -8.17
CA ASN A 64 1.33 16.47 -6.77
C ASN A 64 0.48 17.62 -6.23
N TRP A 65 -0.69 17.16 -5.83
CA TRP A 65 -1.40 17.37 -4.60
C TRP A 65 -0.65 18.10 -3.47
N GLY A 66 -1.19 19.26 -3.09
CA GLY A 66 -0.85 19.95 -1.85
C GLY A 66 -1.78 19.53 -0.72
N ARG A 67 -1.62 20.14 0.44
CA ARG A 67 -2.59 20.09 1.54
C ARG A 67 -3.37 21.41 1.52
N ASP A 68 -4.69 21.42 1.74
CA ASP A 68 -5.33 22.69 2.11
C ASP A 68 -4.82 23.16 3.47
N GLU A 69 -5.24 24.37 3.81
CA GLU A 69 -5.27 24.93 5.16
C GLU A 69 -5.87 23.98 6.22
N HIS A 70 -6.50 22.85 5.86
CA HIS A 70 -7.09 21.87 6.78
C HIS A 70 -6.39 20.50 6.72
N ASP A 71 -5.20 20.47 6.12
CA ASP A 71 -4.37 19.27 6.00
C ASP A 71 -4.97 18.15 5.15
N GLN A 72 -6.03 18.43 4.38
CA GLN A 72 -6.63 17.48 3.45
C GLN A 72 -5.83 17.46 2.14
N PRO A 73 -5.60 16.28 1.54
CA PRO A 73 -4.93 16.18 0.25
C PRO A 73 -5.80 16.82 -0.85
N ILE A 74 -5.34 17.93 -1.43
CA ILE A 74 -5.97 18.54 -2.61
C ILE A 74 -5.04 18.43 -3.79
N GLN A 75 -5.56 18.08 -4.97
CA GLN A 75 -4.83 18.12 -6.23
C GLN A 75 -4.45 19.57 -6.61
N VAL A 76 -3.22 19.98 -6.32
CA VAL A 76 -2.66 21.31 -6.68
C VAL A 76 -1.83 21.22 -7.97
N GLY A 77 -1.31 20.03 -8.30
CA GLY A 77 -0.53 19.77 -9.52
C GLY A 77 -1.37 19.47 -10.76
N LYS A 78 -0.70 19.12 -11.87
CA LYS A 78 -1.35 18.78 -13.14
C LYS A 78 -2.27 17.55 -12.97
N PRO A 79 -3.56 17.60 -13.37
CA PRO A 79 -4.43 16.45 -13.25
C PRO A 79 -3.93 15.29 -14.10
N ILE A 80 -3.83 14.10 -13.49
CA ILE A 80 -3.32 12.90 -14.14
C ILE A 80 -4.43 12.25 -14.97
N GLY A 81 -4.26 12.26 -16.29
CA GLY A 81 -5.12 11.56 -17.23
C GLY A 81 -4.71 10.09 -17.37
N LYS A 82 -3.84 9.80 -18.34
CA LYS A 82 -3.36 8.44 -18.64
C LYS A 82 -1.89 8.30 -18.26
N ILE A 83 -1.54 7.15 -17.69
CA ILE A 83 -0.17 6.77 -17.38
C ILE A 83 0.17 5.57 -18.26
N LYS A 84 1.27 5.66 -19.00
CA LYS A 84 1.76 4.58 -19.88
C LYS A 84 3.25 4.40 -19.69
N SER A 85 3.65 3.16 -19.43
CA SER A 85 5.06 2.76 -19.40
C SER A 85 5.38 1.98 -20.67
N THR A 86 6.47 2.35 -21.31
CA THR A 86 6.95 1.70 -22.54
C THR A 86 8.43 1.38 -22.39
N PHE A 87 8.82 0.23 -22.92
CA PHE A 87 10.23 -0.12 -23.05
C PHE A 87 10.83 0.64 -24.24
N GLY A 88 11.72 1.58 -23.97
CA GLY A 88 12.38 2.43 -24.96
C GLY A 88 13.47 1.69 -25.73
N ARG A 89 13.99 2.34 -26.78
CA ARG A 89 15.20 1.87 -27.47
C ARG A 89 16.39 2.04 -26.53
N GLY A 90 17.15 0.97 -26.27
CA GLY A 90 18.34 1.03 -25.42
C GLY A 90 18.18 0.49 -23.99
N ARG A 91 17.12 -0.27 -23.70
CA ARG A 91 16.82 -0.86 -22.38
C ARG A 91 16.40 0.13 -21.30
N GLU A 92 16.03 1.34 -21.68
CA GLU A 92 15.50 2.36 -20.79
C GLU A 92 13.98 2.23 -20.71
N TYR A 93 13.43 2.35 -19.49
CA TYR A 93 11.99 2.46 -19.31
C TYR A 93 11.59 3.92 -19.48
N VAL A 94 10.56 4.17 -20.27
CA VAL A 94 10.00 5.50 -20.48
C VAL A 94 8.58 5.52 -19.94
N LEU A 95 8.33 6.40 -18.98
CA LEU A 95 7.01 6.70 -18.43
C LEU A 95 6.47 7.95 -19.10
N THR A 96 5.26 7.83 -19.63
CA THR A 96 4.53 8.93 -20.24
C THR A 96 3.27 9.21 -19.43
N VAL A 97 3.13 10.45 -18.98
CA VAL A 97 1.99 10.93 -18.21
C VAL A 97 1.25 11.98 -19.04
N GLU A 98 0.03 11.64 -19.45
CA GLU A 98 -0.86 12.54 -20.17
C GLU A 98 -1.70 13.34 -19.16
N SER A 99 -1.70 14.66 -19.28
CA SER A 99 -2.53 15.60 -18.52
C SER A 99 -3.30 16.53 -19.47
N PRO A 100 -4.37 17.20 -19.01
CA PRO A 100 -5.04 18.25 -19.80
C PRO A 100 -4.12 19.39 -20.21
N SER A 101 -3.06 19.64 -19.43
CA SER A 101 -2.07 20.69 -19.69
C SER A 101 -0.94 20.27 -20.64
N GLY A 102 -0.93 19.01 -21.09
CA GLY A 102 0.10 18.46 -21.95
C GLY A 102 0.63 17.12 -21.47
N GLN A 103 1.71 16.67 -22.10
CA GLN A 103 2.34 15.38 -21.86
C GLN A 103 3.70 15.58 -21.19
N GLU A 104 3.95 14.79 -20.16
CA GLU A 104 5.24 14.74 -19.47
C GLU A 104 5.84 13.35 -19.67
N ARG A 105 7.16 13.29 -19.84
CA ARG A 105 7.89 12.05 -20.09
C ARG A 105 9.08 11.94 -19.16
N PHE A 106 9.27 10.76 -18.59
CA PHE A 106 10.38 10.45 -17.69
C PHE A 106 11.07 9.16 -18.15
N CYS A 107 12.38 9.08 -17.97
CA CYS A 107 13.15 7.87 -18.18
C CYS A 107 14.14 7.64 -17.05
N GLY A 108 14.69 6.42 -16.97
CA GLY A 108 15.64 6.05 -15.94
C GLY A 108 15.78 4.54 -15.83
N SER A 109 16.26 4.09 -14.67
CA SER A 109 16.28 2.67 -14.33
C SER A 109 14.86 2.10 -14.32
N GLY A 110 14.70 0.83 -14.69
CA GLY A 110 13.38 0.19 -14.72
C GLY A 110 12.67 0.28 -13.38
N PHE A 111 13.41 0.05 -12.29
CA PHE A 111 12.89 0.16 -10.93
C PHE A 111 12.42 1.57 -10.58
N SER A 112 13.23 2.61 -10.84
CA SER A 112 12.84 4.00 -10.52
C SER A 112 11.59 4.43 -11.29
N VAL A 113 11.47 3.97 -12.55
CA VAL A 113 10.33 4.29 -13.41
C VAL A 113 9.06 3.53 -12.99
N GLU A 114 9.17 2.23 -12.69
CA GLU A 114 8.07 1.42 -12.11
C GLU A 114 7.59 2.02 -10.78
N LEU A 115 8.52 2.49 -9.95
CA LEU A 115 8.21 3.14 -8.68
C LEU A 115 7.46 4.45 -8.88
N LEU A 116 7.94 5.35 -9.75
CA LEU A 116 7.22 6.59 -10.05
C LEU A 116 5.81 6.30 -10.61
N GLU A 117 5.66 5.31 -11.49
CA GLU A 117 4.36 4.87 -11.99
C GLU A 117 3.42 4.43 -10.86
N ALA A 118 3.91 3.61 -9.93
CA ALA A 118 3.13 3.15 -8.77
C ALA A 118 2.69 4.33 -7.89
N LEU A 119 3.60 5.26 -7.59
CA LEU A 119 3.31 6.46 -6.80
C LEU A 119 2.23 7.33 -7.49
N LEU A 120 2.35 7.56 -8.80
CA LEU A 120 1.39 8.36 -9.56
C LEU A 120 0.01 7.69 -9.65
N ARG A 121 -0.05 6.35 -9.71
CA ARG A 121 -1.32 5.60 -9.65
C ARG A 121 -2.01 5.74 -8.30
N LEU A 122 -1.25 5.64 -7.21
CA LEU A 122 -1.76 5.88 -5.85
C LEU A 122 -2.25 7.33 -5.70
N GLY A 123 -1.46 8.29 -6.17
CA GLY A 123 -1.85 9.70 -6.18
C GLY A 123 -3.11 9.97 -7.00
N LYS A 124 -3.26 9.33 -8.17
CA LYS A 124 -4.49 9.39 -8.97
C LYS A 124 -5.71 8.85 -8.22
N ALA A 125 -5.52 7.88 -7.33
CA ALA A 125 -6.56 7.34 -6.45
C ALA A 125 -6.74 8.16 -5.15
N SER A 126 -6.18 9.37 -5.06
CA SER A 126 -6.21 10.23 -3.86
C SER A 126 -5.55 9.60 -2.63
N VAL A 127 -4.61 8.68 -2.84
CA VAL A 127 -3.81 8.07 -1.77
C VAL A 127 -2.45 8.72 -1.74
N ASN A 128 -2.07 9.30 -0.60
CA ASN A 128 -0.70 9.72 -0.35
C ASN A 128 0.16 8.45 -0.18
N PRO A 129 1.07 8.14 -1.12
CA PRO A 129 1.85 6.92 -1.07
C PRO A 129 2.86 6.89 0.09
N PHE A 130 3.20 8.04 0.66
CA PHE A 130 4.15 8.16 1.77
C PHE A 130 3.49 7.99 3.15
N GLU A 131 2.16 8.12 3.22
CA GLU A 131 1.36 7.79 4.41
C GLU A 131 0.83 6.34 4.35
N ALA A 132 0.98 5.69 3.20
CA ALA A 132 0.56 4.32 2.99
C ALA A 132 1.65 3.32 3.36
N SER A 133 1.24 2.11 3.75
CA SER A 133 2.13 0.98 4.02
C SER A 133 2.02 -0.04 2.89
N LEU A 134 3.17 -0.49 2.37
CA LEU A 134 3.27 -1.55 1.38
C LEU A 134 3.48 -2.88 2.10
N PHE A 135 2.60 -3.86 1.89
CA PHE A 135 2.72 -5.17 2.50
C PHE A 135 3.19 -6.17 1.48
N PHE A 136 4.40 -6.69 1.70
CA PHE A 136 4.93 -7.76 0.87
C PHE A 136 4.15 -9.04 1.13
N TYR A 137 3.77 -9.75 0.07
CA TYR A 137 2.96 -10.95 0.21
C TYR A 137 3.38 -12.12 -0.69
N ASP A 138 4.07 -11.87 -1.80
CA ASP A 138 4.53 -12.92 -2.70
C ASP A 138 5.73 -12.47 -3.52
N SER A 139 6.48 -13.43 -4.04
CA SER A 139 7.54 -13.19 -5.02
C SER A 139 7.58 -14.30 -6.05
N ASP A 140 7.72 -13.91 -7.31
CA ASP A 140 7.97 -14.83 -8.42
C ASP A 140 9.43 -14.68 -8.86
N SER A 141 10.10 -15.80 -9.14
CA SER A 141 11.49 -15.80 -9.58
C SER A 141 11.63 -16.61 -10.86
N SER A 142 12.36 -16.06 -11.82
CA SER A 142 12.65 -16.70 -13.09
C SER A 142 14.15 -16.95 -13.22
N THR A 143 14.51 -17.99 -13.98
CA THR A 143 15.90 -18.22 -14.39
C THR A 143 16.33 -17.27 -15.51
N HIS A 144 15.41 -16.51 -16.08
CA HIS A 144 15.61 -15.55 -17.18
C HIS A 144 15.08 -14.18 -16.76
N ASP A 145 15.70 -13.09 -17.22
CA ASP A 145 15.33 -11.70 -16.91
C ASP A 145 13.84 -11.40 -17.23
N PRO A 146 13.03 -10.81 -16.32
CA PRO A 146 13.34 -10.35 -14.95
C PRO A 146 13.58 -11.51 -13.97
N ALA A 147 14.64 -11.39 -13.17
CA ALA A 147 15.12 -12.48 -12.32
C ALA A 147 14.18 -12.71 -11.14
N ASP A 148 13.71 -11.64 -10.50
CA ASP A 148 12.81 -11.71 -9.36
C ASP A 148 11.76 -10.58 -9.45
N LYS A 149 10.53 -10.87 -9.02
CA LYS A 149 9.40 -9.94 -8.93
C LYS A 149 8.83 -10.00 -7.53
N TYR A 150 8.57 -8.84 -6.94
CA TYR A 150 8.04 -8.71 -5.60
C TYR A 150 6.66 -8.08 -5.64
N ASP A 151 5.68 -8.76 -5.07
CA ASP A 151 4.29 -8.36 -5.06
C ASP A 151 3.87 -7.82 -3.68
N PHE A 152 3.19 -6.68 -3.73
CA PHE A 152 2.73 -5.92 -2.59
C PHE A 152 1.26 -5.53 -2.74
N PHE A 153 0.55 -5.42 -1.61
CA PHE A 153 -0.66 -4.63 -1.55
C PHE A 153 -0.42 -3.38 -0.70
N VAL A 154 -1.20 -2.33 -0.93
CA VAL A 154 -1.05 -1.03 -0.28
C VAL A 154 -2.20 -0.83 0.68
N VAL A 155 -1.87 -0.49 1.93
CA VAL A 155 -2.83 -0.19 2.99
C VAL A 155 -2.72 1.27 3.41
N ARG A 156 -3.87 1.91 3.57
CA ARG A 156 -4.03 3.24 4.18
C ARG A 156 -5.30 3.23 5.02
N ASP A 157 -5.26 3.85 6.20
CA ASP A 157 -6.42 3.96 7.11
C ASP A 157 -7.14 2.61 7.34
N ASP A 158 -6.35 1.56 7.61
CA ASP A 158 -6.78 0.17 7.83
C ASP A 158 -7.56 -0.46 6.66
N ARG A 159 -7.38 0.06 5.45
CA ARG A 159 -8.00 -0.46 4.22
C ARG A 159 -6.98 -0.70 3.13
N ILE A 160 -7.21 -1.74 2.34
CA ILE A 160 -6.45 -1.96 1.12
C ILE A 160 -6.96 -1.02 0.05
N VAL A 161 -6.06 -0.16 -0.41
CA VAL A 161 -6.34 0.83 -1.45
C VAL A 161 -5.84 0.37 -2.82
N GLN A 162 -4.88 -0.56 -2.84
CA GLN A 162 -4.38 -1.18 -4.07
C GLN A 162 -3.96 -2.61 -3.78
N GLU A 163 -4.53 -3.57 -4.49
CA GLU A 163 -4.32 -5.01 -4.25
C GLU A 163 -3.03 -5.55 -4.85
N ALA A 164 -2.51 -4.90 -5.89
CA ALA A 164 -1.32 -5.32 -6.62
C ALA A 164 -0.45 -4.12 -6.99
N VAL A 165 0.73 -4.08 -6.37
CA VAL A 165 1.89 -3.26 -6.74
C VAL A 165 3.06 -4.22 -6.88
N ARG A 166 3.76 -4.15 -8.01
CA ARG A 166 4.84 -5.07 -8.35
C ARG A 166 6.11 -4.30 -8.66
N PHE A 167 7.23 -4.77 -8.12
CA PHE A 167 8.56 -4.27 -8.45
C PHE A 167 9.44 -5.41 -8.96
N SER A 168 10.19 -5.14 -10.03
CA SER A 168 11.06 -6.14 -10.65
C SER A 168 12.53 -5.92 -10.27
N ASP A 169 13.21 -6.96 -9.79
CA ASP A 169 14.68 -7.01 -9.73
C ASP A 169 15.22 -7.78 -10.94
N SER A 170 16.07 -7.08 -11.67
CA SER A 170 16.87 -7.65 -12.73
C SER A 170 18.24 -7.00 -12.82
N ARG A 171 19.13 -7.63 -13.60
CA ARG A 171 20.54 -7.26 -13.78
C ARG A 171 20.77 -5.79 -14.12
N HIS A 172 19.80 -5.13 -14.74
CA HIS A 172 19.88 -3.72 -15.14
C HIS A 172 18.68 -2.90 -14.66
N SER A 173 17.87 -3.45 -13.77
CA SER A 173 16.68 -2.78 -13.21
C SER A 173 17.05 -1.54 -12.39
N GLY A 174 18.23 -1.51 -11.79
CA GLY A 174 18.60 -0.52 -10.78
C GLY A 174 17.80 -0.67 -9.48
N PHE A 175 17.31 -1.87 -9.18
CA PHE A 175 16.56 -2.17 -7.96
C PHE A 175 17.39 -1.84 -6.71
N ASP A 176 16.80 -1.08 -5.79
CA ASP A 176 17.47 -0.70 -4.54
C ASP A 176 16.55 -1.06 -3.37
N PRO A 177 16.84 -2.15 -2.63
CA PRO A 177 16.01 -2.55 -1.50
C PRO A 177 16.10 -1.57 -0.31
N SER A 178 17.12 -0.71 -0.25
CA SER A 178 17.33 0.21 0.88
C SER A 178 16.27 1.33 0.96
N ILE A 179 15.47 1.51 -0.09
CA ILE A 179 14.37 2.47 -0.08
C ILE A 179 13.17 1.98 0.73
N PHE A 180 13.10 0.68 0.99
CA PHE A 180 12.02 0.05 1.75
C PHE A 180 12.42 -0.01 3.23
N SER A 181 11.85 0.87 4.04
CA SER A 181 12.05 0.84 5.49
C SER A 181 10.97 -0.01 6.13
N ALA A 182 11.38 -1.11 6.77
CA ALA A 182 10.55 -1.85 7.70
C ALA A 182 10.35 -1.02 8.98
N PRO A 183 9.26 -1.23 9.75
CA PRO A 183 9.13 -0.66 11.09
C PRO A 183 10.29 -1.14 11.98
N ASP A 184 10.76 -0.25 12.87
CA ASP A 184 11.77 -0.61 13.87
C ASP A 184 11.20 -1.67 14.83
N GLU A 185 11.96 -2.75 15.08
CA GLU A 185 11.53 -3.83 15.98
C GLU A 185 11.34 -3.35 17.44
N ASP A 186 11.95 -2.22 17.81
CA ASP A 186 11.91 -1.62 19.15
C ASP A 186 10.79 -0.55 19.31
N ASP A 187 9.94 -0.33 18.30
CA ASP A 187 8.86 0.67 18.40
C ASP A 187 7.67 0.15 19.25
N PRO A 188 7.38 0.74 20.42
CA PRO A 188 6.21 0.37 21.24
C PRO A 188 4.85 0.59 20.55
N PHE A 189 4.82 1.24 19.38
CA PHE A 189 3.64 1.26 18.51
C PHE A 189 3.40 -0.03 17.70
N SER A 190 4.10 -1.13 18.01
CA SER A 190 3.84 -2.49 17.50
C SER A 190 2.41 -3.00 17.75
N ILE A 191 1.59 -2.30 18.54
CA ILE A 191 0.13 -2.51 18.58
C ILE A 191 -0.51 -2.29 17.19
N ARG A 192 0.07 -1.43 16.35
CA ARG A 192 -0.28 -1.30 14.93
C ARG A 192 0.11 -2.55 14.12
N GLU A 193 1.09 -3.34 14.55
CA GLU A 193 1.38 -4.64 13.91
C GLU A 193 0.23 -5.61 14.09
N ASN A 194 -0.50 -5.60 15.22
CA ASN A 194 -1.71 -6.43 15.36
C ASN A 194 -2.80 -5.98 14.38
N ALA A 195 -3.09 -4.68 14.27
CA ALA A 195 -4.08 -4.18 13.32
C ALA A 195 -3.67 -4.41 11.85
N LYS A 196 -2.37 -4.30 11.56
CA LYS A 196 -1.79 -4.55 10.24
C LYS A 196 -1.72 -6.03 9.89
N PHE A 197 -1.43 -6.89 10.86
CA PHE A 197 -1.49 -8.35 10.77
C PHE A 197 -2.94 -8.82 10.59
N GLU A 198 -3.89 -8.24 11.32
CA GLU A 198 -5.31 -8.48 11.14
C GLU A 198 -5.80 -8.04 9.75
N ALA A 199 -5.33 -6.89 9.24
CA ALA A 199 -5.64 -6.45 7.88
C ALA A 199 -5.05 -7.39 6.83
N TRP A 200 -3.80 -7.82 7.00
CA TRP A 200 -3.13 -8.81 6.15
C TRP A 200 -3.85 -10.16 6.17
N LEU A 201 -4.18 -10.67 7.36
CA LEU A 201 -4.91 -11.92 7.56
C LEU A 201 -6.32 -11.83 6.96
N SER A 202 -7.02 -10.71 7.20
CA SER A 202 -8.36 -10.46 6.66
C SER A 202 -8.37 -10.34 5.15
N TYR A 203 -7.34 -9.73 4.55
CA TYR A 203 -7.19 -9.66 3.10
C TYR A 203 -6.99 -11.04 2.49
N TRP A 204 -6.03 -11.82 3.01
CA TRP A 204 -5.77 -13.15 2.49
C TRP A 204 -6.95 -14.09 2.69
N TYR A 205 -7.63 -13.98 3.83
CA TYR A 205 -8.88 -14.70 4.07
C TYR A 205 -9.93 -14.28 3.02
N ARG A 206 -10.16 -12.99 2.82
CA ARG A 206 -11.14 -12.49 1.85
C ARG A 206 -10.78 -12.86 0.41
N LYS A 207 -9.50 -12.79 0.04
CA LYS A 207 -8.99 -13.15 -1.28
C LYS A 207 -9.18 -14.64 -1.53
N PHE A 208 -8.75 -15.49 -0.60
CA PHE A 208 -9.00 -16.93 -0.62
C PHE A 208 -10.49 -17.24 -0.79
N TYR A 209 -11.38 -16.63 0.00
CA TYR A 209 -12.83 -16.86 -0.11
C TYR A 209 -13.43 -16.30 -1.40
N THR A 210 -12.96 -15.15 -1.88
CA THR A 210 -13.46 -14.55 -3.12
C THR A 210 -13.03 -15.39 -4.30
N GLU A 211 -11.77 -15.78 -4.38
CA GLU A 211 -11.20 -16.63 -5.43
C GLU A 211 -11.82 -18.04 -5.39
N THR A 212 -11.95 -18.67 -4.22
CA THR A 212 -12.65 -19.98 -4.11
C THR A 212 -14.13 -19.89 -4.46
N ARG A 213 -14.80 -18.75 -4.22
CA ARG A 213 -16.20 -18.51 -4.59
C ARG A 213 -16.39 -18.13 -6.07
N THR A 214 -15.42 -17.46 -6.69
CA THR A 214 -15.49 -17.03 -8.10
C THR A 214 -14.83 -18.01 -9.08
N GLY A 215 -13.97 -18.91 -8.60
CA GLY A 215 -13.31 -19.92 -9.42
C GLY A 215 -12.87 -21.13 -8.61
N GLN A 216 -13.65 -22.22 -8.71
CA GLN A 216 -13.12 -23.58 -8.86
C GLN A 216 -11.75 -23.87 -8.21
N LEU A 217 -11.69 -23.95 -6.88
CA LEU A 217 -10.78 -24.88 -6.20
C LEU A 217 -11.57 -26.08 -5.67
N MET A 218 -12.55 -26.52 -6.46
CA MET A 218 -13.20 -27.83 -6.31
C MET A 218 -12.30 -28.92 -6.91
N VAL A 219 -11.22 -29.30 -6.22
CA VAL A 219 -10.72 -30.67 -6.29
C VAL A 219 -10.11 -31.05 -4.94
N PHE A 220 -10.90 -31.09 -3.87
CA PHE A 220 -10.52 -31.89 -2.71
C PHE A 220 -11.73 -32.64 -2.15
N ARG A 221 -11.89 -33.85 -2.71
CA ARG A 221 -12.57 -35.04 -2.19
C ARG A 221 -14.11 -35.02 -2.07
N PRO A 222 -14.80 -36.04 -2.61
CA PRO A 222 -16.25 -36.23 -2.50
C PRO A 222 -16.75 -36.65 -1.09
N ASP A 223 -15.91 -36.63 -0.07
CA ASP A 223 -16.15 -37.20 1.25
C ASP A 223 -16.13 -36.15 2.40
N GLU A 224 -16.26 -34.86 2.04
CA GLU A 224 -16.47 -33.67 2.89
C GLU A 224 -15.29 -33.20 3.77
N PRO A 225 -15.18 -31.87 3.96
CA PRO A 225 -15.57 -31.30 5.25
C PRO A 225 -16.62 -30.18 5.10
N PRO A 226 -17.41 -29.89 6.16
CA PRO A 226 -18.46 -28.89 6.10
C PRO A 226 -17.88 -27.51 5.83
N LEU A 227 -18.19 -26.96 4.66
CA LEU A 227 -18.02 -25.56 4.34
C LEU A 227 -18.94 -24.76 5.27
N TYR A 228 -18.36 -23.93 6.14
CA TYR A 228 -19.13 -22.93 6.87
C TYR A 228 -19.66 -21.90 5.87
N PHE A 229 -20.89 -22.13 5.41
CA PHE A 229 -21.66 -21.18 4.63
C PHE A 229 -21.99 -19.99 5.53
N TYR A 230 -21.42 -18.83 5.20
CA TYR A 230 -21.92 -17.54 5.69
C TYR A 230 -22.83 -16.96 4.60
N PRO A 231 -24.16 -17.06 4.73
CA PRO A 231 -25.05 -16.32 3.87
C PRO A 231 -24.82 -14.83 4.14
N ASP A 232 -24.70 -14.09 3.05
CA ASP A 232 -24.70 -12.63 2.99
C ASP A 232 -23.37 -11.93 3.29
N GLY A 233 -22.67 -11.61 2.19
CA GLY A 233 -21.63 -10.59 2.10
C GLY A 233 -22.16 -9.16 2.32
N ARG A 234 -22.83 -8.93 3.44
CA ARG A 234 -23.16 -7.59 3.94
C ARG A 234 -22.56 -7.45 5.33
N TRP A 235 -21.34 -6.95 5.41
CA TRP A 235 -21.00 -6.10 6.54
C TRP A 235 -21.85 -4.84 6.41
N ARG A 236 -23.09 -4.91 6.93
CA ARG A 236 -23.78 -3.73 7.39
C ARG A 236 -22.84 -3.12 8.44
N TRP A 237 -22.44 -1.87 8.22
CA TRP A 237 -21.87 -0.93 9.19
C TRP A 237 -22.68 -0.77 10.51
N GLY A 238 -23.68 -1.64 10.73
CA GLY A 238 -24.49 -1.71 11.92
C GLY A 238 -23.82 -2.39 13.11
N SER A 239 -22.83 -3.28 12.93
CA SER A 239 -22.22 -4.00 14.07
C SER A 239 -21.30 -3.10 14.92
N ILE A 240 -20.54 -2.19 14.31
CA ILE A 240 -19.78 -1.17 15.07
C ILE A 240 -20.75 -0.20 15.75
N SER A 241 -21.87 0.16 15.10
CA SER A 241 -22.92 0.98 15.74
C SER A 241 -23.73 0.22 16.81
N ALA A 242 -23.74 -1.11 16.78
CA ALA A 242 -24.43 -1.97 17.75
C ALA A 242 -23.55 -2.20 18.97
N VAL A 243 -22.24 -2.38 18.78
CA VAL A 243 -21.24 -2.40 19.86
C VAL A 243 -21.14 -1.02 20.50
N ALA A 244 -21.08 0.07 19.73
CA ALA A 244 -21.14 1.43 20.28
C ALA A 244 -22.48 1.73 20.99
N ARG A 245 -23.61 1.24 20.48
CA ARG A 245 -24.91 1.32 21.18
C ARG A 245 -24.98 0.42 22.41
N LEU A 246 -24.29 -0.71 22.42
CA LEU A 246 -24.19 -1.60 23.59
C LEU A 246 -23.30 -0.97 24.65
N GLU A 247 -22.16 -0.40 24.28
CA GLU A 247 -21.29 0.36 25.19
C GLU A 247 -22.01 1.58 25.75
N GLN A 248 -22.77 2.31 24.93
CA GLN A 248 -23.55 3.46 25.40
C GLN A 248 -24.72 3.04 26.30
N LYS A 249 -25.39 1.92 26.01
CA LYS A 249 -26.41 1.34 26.90
C LYS A 249 -25.80 0.83 28.21
N LEU A 250 -24.66 0.16 28.17
CA LEU A 250 -23.93 -0.31 29.34
C LEU A 250 -23.47 0.86 30.21
N ARG A 251 -22.98 1.95 29.60
CA ARG A 251 -22.58 3.16 30.32
C ARG A 251 -23.77 3.84 31.00
N ASN A 252 -24.92 3.91 30.32
CA ASN A 252 -26.16 4.44 30.91
C ASN A 252 -26.70 3.56 32.06
N VAL A 253 -26.58 2.23 31.95
CA VAL A 253 -26.93 1.30 33.04
C VAL A 253 -25.99 1.48 34.23
N SER A 254 -24.70 1.67 34.00
CA SER A 254 -23.74 1.95 35.07
C SER A 254 -24.04 3.27 35.79
N TYR A 255 -24.41 4.34 35.07
CA TYR A 255 -24.82 5.60 35.70
C TYR A 255 -26.09 5.46 36.53
N LEU A 256 -27.09 4.70 36.06
CA LEU A 256 -28.32 4.44 36.82
C LEU A 256 -28.05 3.63 38.10
N LEU A 257 -27.17 2.63 38.03
CA LEU A 257 -26.76 1.84 39.20
C LEU A 257 -26.05 2.72 40.24
N VAL A 258 -25.12 3.57 39.81
CA VAL A 258 -24.45 4.51 40.71
C VAL A 258 -25.45 5.49 41.34
N ALA A 259 -26.39 6.03 40.57
CA ALA A 259 -27.42 6.91 41.09
C ALA A 259 -28.31 6.22 42.13
N LEU A 260 -28.72 4.97 41.89
CA LEU A 260 -29.49 4.17 42.85
C LEU A 260 -28.72 3.91 44.14
N VAL A 261 -27.43 3.59 44.06
CA VAL A 261 -26.57 3.41 45.25
C VAL A 261 -26.48 4.70 46.06
N VAL A 262 -26.31 5.85 45.39
CA VAL A 262 -26.27 7.16 46.07
C VAL A 262 -27.60 7.47 46.75
N ILE A 263 -28.74 7.22 46.11
CA ILE A 263 -30.07 7.43 46.71
C ILE A 263 -30.30 6.49 47.90
N ALA A 264 -29.87 5.23 47.80
CA ALA A 264 -29.96 4.27 48.91
C ALA A 264 -29.11 4.72 50.11
N LEU A 265 -27.91 5.25 49.87
CA LEU A 265 -27.06 5.79 50.93
C LEU A 265 -27.66 7.05 51.56
N LEU A 266 -28.20 7.98 50.76
CA LEU A 266 -28.84 9.19 51.25
C LEU A 266 -30.11 8.89 52.08
N SER A 267 -30.89 7.90 51.67
CA SER A 267 -32.07 7.46 52.44
C SER A 267 -31.70 6.77 53.75
N LEU A 268 -30.61 5.98 53.78
CA LEU A 268 -30.05 5.43 55.02
C LEU A 268 -29.57 6.54 55.98
N ILE A 269 -28.90 7.56 55.46
CA ILE A 269 -28.44 8.71 56.27
C ILE A 269 -29.63 9.50 56.81
N HIS A 270 -30.68 9.71 56.00
CA HIS A 270 -31.89 10.42 56.45
C HIS A 270 -32.72 9.62 57.45
N TRP A 271 -32.68 8.28 57.40
CA TRP A 271 -33.37 7.43 58.37
C TRP A 271 -32.68 7.36 59.74
N TRP A 272 -31.39 7.68 59.80
CA TRP A 272 -30.59 7.72 61.03
C TRP A 272 -30.59 9.08 61.74
N HIS A 273 -31.18 10.11 61.14
CA HIS A 273 -31.31 11.46 61.67
C HIS A 273 -32.76 11.78 62.03
#